data_AF-A0A3D3MIZ0-F1
#
_entry.id   AF-A0A3D3MIZ0-F1
#
_cell.length_a   1.000
_cell.length_b   1.000
_cell.length_c   1.000
_cell.angle_alpha   90.00
_cell.angle_beta   90.00
_cell.angle_gamma   90.00
#
_symmetry.space_group_name_H-M   'P 1'
#
loop_
_entity.id
_entity.type
_entity.pdbx_description
1 polymer ?
#
loop_
_entity_poly.entity_id
_entity_poly.type
_entity_poly.pdbx_seq_one_letter_code
_entity_poly.pdbx_strand_id
1 'polypeptide(L)'
;MRKNILLLLISTLYYSQLSPKVNHLYQELSKSKRVESKNIGDGGRESEVYKTHIKIGKIATNKELEYIAFNGNTITKKYISNILFYRKSKLVVDIFKEYLKSNDSVKMLSGCVGYDSFLPNEIYKDVVSEKGRINDSEWYKKWKDSLVHNKKELDSFDLNLIEMMKVETPWEMKEINSLIHSFDQIALDYKESPQNIIDLICSYHLFENVKVPYYEKIIFFETKYNSKYIKEYMEFCRYGIRKETENSDSD
;
A
#
# COMPACT_ATOMS: atom_id res chain seq x y z
N MET A 1 -49.64 20.73 -24.01
CA MET A 1 -48.63 20.69 -22.93
C MET A 1 -48.50 19.29 -22.29
N ARG A 2 -47.99 18.27 -23.00
CA ARG A 2 -47.92 16.88 -22.47
C ARG A 2 -46.73 16.05 -23.01
N LYS A 3 -45.58 16.67 -23.33
CA LYS A 3 -44.40 15.94 -23.85
C LYS A 3 -43.09 16.13 -23.08
N ASN A 4 -43.05 16.94 -22.03
CA ASN A 4 -41.80 17.27 -21.33
C ASN A 4 -41.59 16.55 -19.98
N ILE A 5 -42.50 15.67 -19.56
CA ILE A 5 -42.39 14.96 -18.25
C ILE A 5 -41.57 13.66 -18.37
N LEU A 6 -41.38 13.11 -19.57
CA LEU A 6 -40.70 11.81 -19.74
C LEU A 6 -39.17 11.89 -19.60
N LEU A 7 -38.56 13.07 -19.71
CA LEU A 7 -37.10 13.26 -19.64
C LEU A 7 -36.55 13.40 -18.21
N LEU A 8 -37.41 13.63 -17.21
CA LEU A 8 -37.01 13.79 -15.80
C LEU A 8 -36.91 12.45 -15.02
N LEU A 9 -37.48 11.36 -15.55
CA LEU A 9 -37.41 10.03 -14.92
C LEU A 9 -36.18 9.21 -15.33
N ILE A 10 -35.48 9.61 -16.40
CA ILE A 10 -34.23 8.97 -16.82
C ILE A 10 -33.09 9.39 -15.88
N SER A 11 -33.15 10.60 -15.33
CA SER A 11 -32.20 11.09 -14.32
C SER A 11 -32.37 10.47 -12.93
N THR A 12 -33.47 9.78 -12.59
CA THR A 12 -33.55 9.06 -11.30
C THR A 12 -33.08 7.61 -11.39
N LEU A 13 -32.74 7.15 -12.60
CA LEU A 13 -31.99 5.91 -12.82
C LEU A 13 -30.48 6.19 -12.86
N TYR A 14 -30.00 7.24 -12.16
CA TYR A 14 -28.62 7.29 -11.72
C TYR A 14 -28.39 6.05 -10.86
N TYR A 15 -27.89 5.01 -11.51
CA TYR A 15 -27.20 3.86 -10.96
C TYR A 15 -26.90 4.06 -9.49
N SER A 16 -27.53 3.29 -8.60
CA SER A 16 -26.99 3.18 -7.26
C SER A 16 -25.54 2.75 -7.44
N GLN A 17 -24.60 3.64 -7.11
CA GLN A 17 -23.19 3.46 -7.48
C GLN A 17 -22.61 2.18 -6.88
N LEU A 18 -23.30 1.66 -5.85
CA LEU A 18 -23.12 0.34 -5.24
C LEU A 18 -24.36 -0.53 -5.44
N SER A 19 -24.16 -1.80 -5.75
CA SER A 19 -25.20 -2.82 -5.68
C SER A 19 -25.68 -3.00 -4.23
N PRO A 20 -26.91 -3.50 -3.98
CA PRO A 20 -27.43 -3.65 -2.62
C PRO A 20 -26.51 -4.48 -1.70
N LYS A 21 -25.91 -5.56 -2.22
CA LYS A 21 -24.99 -6.42 -1.47
C LYS A 21 -23.70 -5.70 -1.10
N VAL A 22 -23.09 -5.00 -2.07
CA VAL A 22 -21.85 -4.23 -1.82
C VAL A 22 -22.12 -3.06 -0.89
N ASN A 23 -23.23 -2.35 -1.08
CA ASN A 23 -23.62 -1.23 -0.23
C ASN A 23 -23.79 -1.67 1.23
N HIS A 24 -24.44 -2.81 1.49
CA HIS A 24 -24.57 -3.33 2.85
C HIS A 24 -23.20 -3.55 3.52
N LEU A 25 -22.27 -4.24 2.85
CA LEU A 25 -20.93 -4.47 3.39
C LEU A 25 -20.12 -3.17 3.52
N TYR A 26 -20.26 -2.24 2.58
CA TYR A 26 -19.63 -0.93 2.64
C TYR A 26 -20.10 -0.14 3.87
N GLN A 27 -21.40 -0.13 4.16
CA GLN A 27 -21.97 0.53 5.34
C GLN A 27 -21.58 -0.15 6.66
N GLU A 28 -21.33 -1.46 6.63
CA GLU A 28 -20.77 -2.17 7.78
C GLU A 28 -19.31 -1.78 8.01
N LEU A 29 -18.50 -1.80 6.94
CA LEU A 29 -17.08 -1.45 6.99
C LEU A 29 -16.85 0.01 7.39
N SER A 30 -17.70 0.92 6.90
CA SER A 30 -17.59 2.37 7.17
C SER A 30 -17.85 2.74 8.64
N LYS A 31 -18.54 1.90 9.41
CA LYS A 31 -18.78 2.10 10.84
C LYS A 31 -17.57 1.75 11.71
N SER A 32 -16.56 1.09 11.16
CA SER A 32 -15.34 0.78 11.91
C SER A 32 -14.65 2.08 12.36
N LYS A 33 -13.84 1.98 13.42
CA LYS A 33 -13.04 3.11 13.94
C LYS A 33 -11.60 3.10 13.42
N ARG A 34 -11.17 2.00 12.81
CA ARG A 34 -9.80 1.76 12.34
C ARG A 34 -9.76 0.68 11.26
N VAL A 35 -8.67 0.64 10.52
CA VAL A 35 -8.30 -0.47 9.65
C VAL A 35 -7.58 -1.52 10.49
N GLU A 36 -7.92 -2.78 10.28
CA GLU A 36 -7.40 -3.93 11.01
C GLU A 36 -6.73 -4.93 10.06
N SER A 37 -5.60 -5.49 10.46
CA SER A 37 -4.98 -6.65 9.79
C SER A 37 -5.83 -7.91 9.95
N LYS A 38 -5.49 -8.97 9.20
CA LYS A 38 -6.17 -10.27 9.28
C LYS A 38 -6.30 -10.79 10.71
N ASN A 39 -5.21 -10.70 11.47
CA ASN A 39 -5.11 -11.13 12.86
C ASN A 39 -4.84 -9.92 13.75
N ILE A 40 -5.56 -9.77 14.86
CA ILE A 40 -5.47 -8.63 15.78
C ILE A 40 -5.47 -9.07 17.25
N GLY A 41 -4.98 -8.19 18.13
CA GLY A 41 -4.93 -8.41 19.57
C GLY A 41 -3.95 -9.48 20.02
N ASP A 42 -3.91 -9.71 21.32
CA ASP A 42 -3.04 -10.72 21.93
C ASP A 42 -3.54 -12.12 21.57
N GLY A 43 -2.65 -12.95 21.02
CA GLY A 43 -2.98 -14.27 20.49
C GLY A 43 -3.52 -14.29 19.06
N GLY A 44 -3.63 -13.14 18.38
CA GLY A 44 -3.86 -13.08 16.93
C GLY A 44 -5.24 -13.55 16.48
N ARG A 45 -6.32 -13.17 17.18
CA ARG A 45 -7.68 -13.47 16.75
C ARG A 45 -8.00 -12.86 15.37
N GLU A 46 -8.85 -13.52 14.61
CA GLU A 46 -9.23 -13.04 13.28
C GLU A 46 -10.11 -11.76 13.36
N SER A 47 -9.86 -10.77 12.50
CA SER A 47 -10.63 -9.52 12.46
C SER A 47 -11.89 -9.64 11.60
N GLU A 48 -13.05 -9.29 12.16
CA GLU A 48 -14.30 -9.20 11.41
C GLU A 48 -14.31 -8.04 10.41
N VAL A 49 -13.64 -6.92 10.74
CA VAL A 49 -13.46 -5.77 9.83
C VAL A 49 -12.69 -6.22 8.59
N TYR A 50 -11.60 -6.96 8.79
CA TYR A 50 -10.82 -7.53 7.69
C TYR A 50 -11.65 -8.52 6.86
N LYS A 51 -12.44 -9.40 7.48
CA LYS A 51 -13.33 -10.32 6.76
C LYS A 51 -14.33 -9.58 5.88
N THR A 52 -14.93 -8.49 6.36
CA THR A 52 -15.88 -7.69 5.59
C THR A 52 -15.19 -7.05 4.37
N HIS A 53 -13.98 -6.53 4.54
CA HIS A 53 -13.14 -6.09 3.41
C HIS A 53 -12.90 -7.20 2.38
N ILE A 54 -12.52 -8.41 2.81
CA ILE A 54 -12.30 -9.55 1.91
C ILE A 54 -13.59 -9.93 1.16
N LYS A 55 -14.75 -9.90 1.84
CA LYS A 55 -16.05 -10.15 1.19
C LYS A 55 -16.34 -9.13 0.10
N ILE A 56 -16.12 -7.83 0.36
CA ILE A 56 -16.25 -6.77 -0.64
C ILE A 56 -15.33 -7.05 -1.84
N GLY A 57 -14.06 -7.37 -1.57
CA GLY A 57 -13.07 -7.69 -2.61
C GLY A 57 -13.41 -8.91 -3.46
N LYS A 58 -14.33 -9.78 -3.03
CA LYS A 58 -14.82 -10.92 -3.83
C LYS A 58 -16.02 -10.58 -4.69
N ILE A 59 -16.93 -9.72 -4.22
CA ILE A 59 -18.23 -9.51 -4.88
C ILE A 59 -18.35 -8.18 -5.64
N ALA A 60 -17.54 -7.18 -5.29
CA ALA A 60 -17.63 -5.85 -5.90
C ALA A 60 -16.99 -5.80 -7.29
N THR A 61 -17.65 -5.10 -8.19
CA THR A 61 -17.12 -4.73 -9.51
C THR A 61 -16.06 -3.64 -9.39
N ASN A 62 -15.22 -3.46 -10.42
CA ASN A 62 -14.21 -2.41 -10.40
C ASN A 62 -14.81 -1.00 -10.32
N LYS A 63 -15.99 -0.75 -10.90
CA LYS A 63 -16.69 0.54 -10.81
C LYS A 63 -17.16 0.85 -9.39
N GLU A 64 -17.66 -0.17 -8.68
CA GLU A 64 -18.08 -0.01 -7.27
C GLU A 64 -16.87 0.26 -6.38
N LEU A 65 -15.75 -0.44 -6.61
CA LEU A 65 -14.50 -0.21 -5.89
C LEU A 65 -13.94 1.19 -6.18
N GLU A 66 -13.94 1.62 -7.44
CA GLU A 66 -13.56 2.98 -7.83
C GLU A 66 -14.38 4.02 -7.07
N TYR A 67 -15.71 3.88 -7.05
CA TYR A 67 -16.59 4.78 -6.32
C TYR A 67 -16.20 4.88 -4.84
N ILE A 68 -15.99 3.74 -4.17
CA ILE A 68 -15.64 3.74 -2.74
C ILE A 68 -14.24 4.33 -2.50
N ALA A 69 -13.27 4.08 -3.38
CA ALA A 69 -11.92 4.63 -3.24
C ALA A 69 -11.92 6.17 -3.30
N PHE A 70 -12.77 6.78 -4.13
CA PHE A 70 -12.81 8.23 -4.22
C PHE A 70 -13.77 8.88 -3.21
N ASN A 71 -14.88 8.22 -2.85
CA ASN A 71 -15.97 8.84 -2.08
C ASN A 71 -16.15 8.27 -0.67
N GLY A 72 -15.44 7.19 -0.32
CA GLY A 72 -15.52 6.55 0.99
C GLY A 72 -14.89 7.37 2.11
N ASN A 73 -15.12 6.94 3.36
CA ASN A 73 -14.35 7.42 4.49
C ASN A 73 -12.92 6.83 4.50
N THR A 74 -12.02 7.34 5.33
CA THR A 74 -10.59 6.95 5.31
C THR A 74 -10.36 5.45 5.49
N ILE A 75 -11.18 4.78 6.30
CA ILE A 75 -11.08 3.32 6.52
C ILE A 75 -11.44 2.54 5.26
N THR A 76 -12.59 2.84 4.67
CA THR A 76 -13.03 2.19 3.43
C THR A 76 -12.06 2.51 2.29
N LYS A 77 -11.62 3.76 2.18
CA LYS A 77 -10.59 4.21 1.24
C LYS A 77 -9.32 3.36 1.29
N LYS A 78 -8.75 3.09 2.47
CA LYS A 78 -7.56 2.22 2.63
C LYS A 78 -7.84 0.78 2.22
N TYR A 79 -8.94 0.18 2.67
CA TYR A 79 -9.24 -1.20 2.31
C TYR A 79 -9.51 -1.38 0.82
N ILE A 80 -10.20 -0.43 0.20
CA ILE A 80 -10.53 -0.51 -1.21
C ILE A 80 -9.32 -0.23 -2.09
N SER A 81 -8.43 0.71 -1.71
CA SER A 81 -7.17 0.90 -2.43
C SER A 81 -6.31 -0.37 -2.40
N ASN A 82 -6.31 -1.11 -1.28
CA ASN A 82 -5.63 -2.39 -1.17
C ASN A 82 -6.23 -3.47 -2.10
N ILE A 83 -7.56 -3.56 -2.19
CA ILE A 83 -8.22 -4.48 -3.17
C ILE A 83 -7.83 -4.11 -4.60
N LEU A 84 -7.89 -2.82 -4.93
CA LEU A 84 -7.56 -2.33 -6.27
C LEU A 84 -6.09 -2.59 -6.63
N PHE A 85 -5.18 -2.49 -5.66
CA PHE A 85 -3.79 -2.88 -5.79
C PHE A 85 -3.65 -4.37 -6.14
N TYR A 86 -4.23 -5.28 -5.36
CA TYR A 86 -4.14 -6.72 -5.67
C TYR A 86 -4.91 -7.14 -6.93
N ARG A 87 -5.85 -6.32 -7.41
CA ARG A 87 -6.50 -6.48 -8.72
C ARG A 87 -5.70 -5.87 -9.88
N LYS A 88 -4.51 -5.31 -9.62
CA LYS A 88 -3.68 -4.57 -10.59
C LYS A 88 -4.45 -3.47 -11.32
N SER A 89 -5.35 -2.78 -10.61
CA SER A 89 -6.13 -1.70 -11.20
C SER A 89 -5.23 -0.52 -11.54
N LYS A 90 -5.38 0.03 -12.74
CA LYS A 90 -4.67 1.26 -13.17
C LYS A 90 -5.04 2.47 -12.31
N LEU A 91 -6.22 2.44 -11.67
CA LEU A 91 -6.71 3.49 -10.78
C LEU A 91 -5.83 3.70 -9.53
N VAL A 92 -4.98 2.73 -9.18
CA VAL A 92 -4.11 2.83 -8.00
C VAL A 92 -3.22 4.08 -8.05
N VAL A 93 -2.79 4.50 -9.26
CA VAL A 93 -2.01 5.72 -9.47
C VAL A 93 -2.84 6.98 -9.20
N ASP A 94 -4.07 7.03 -9.72
CA ASP A 94 -4.97 8.17 -9.52
C ASP A 94 -5.40 8.30 -8.05
N ILE A 95 -5.63 7.16 -7.39
CA ILE A 95 -5.95 7.10 -5.96
C ILE A 95 -4.78 7.60 -5.12
N PHE A 96 -3.55 7.16 -5.41
CA PHE A 96 -2.35 7.65 -4.71
C PHE A 96 -2.23 9.17 -4.85
N LYS A 97 -2.40 9.70 -6.07
CA LYS A 97 -2.37 11.15 -6.33
C LYS A 97 -3.45 11.91 -5.57
N GLU A 98 -4.66 11.37 -5.48
CA GLU A 98 -5.76 12.01 -4.74
C GLU A 98 -5.50 12.00 -3.23
N TYR A 99 -5.09 10.84 -2.69
CA TYR A 99 -4.80 10.70 -1.26
C TYR A 99 -3.57 11.51 -0.84
N LEU A 100 -2.62 11.73 -1.74
CA LEU A 100 -1.48 12.62 -1.51
C LEU A 100 -1.93 14.07 -1.29
N LYS A 101 -2.93 14.53 -2.04
CA LYS A 101 -3.47 15.89 -1.91
C LYS A 101 -4.33 16.05 -0.65
N SER A 102 -5.17 15.06 -0.35
CA SER A 102 -6.01 15.14 0.84
C SER A 102 -5.20 14.94 2.12
N ASN A 103 -4.14 14.14 2.05
CA ASN A 103 -3.29 13.75 3.17
C ASN A 103 -4.12 13.27 4.37
N ASP A 104 -5.19 12.52 4.10
CA ASP A 104 -6.07 12.01 5.13
C ASP A 104 -5.35 10.99 6.01
N SER A 105 -5.55 11.09 7.32
CA SER A 105 -5.04 10.11 8.28
C SER A 105 -6.02 8.96 8.52
N VAL A 106 -5.48 7.82 8.91
CA VAL A 106 -6.24 6.61 9.23
C VAL A 106 -5.61 5.88 10.41
N LYS A 107 -6.45 5.42 11.33
CA LYS A 107 -6.04 4.58 12.46
C LYS A 107 -5.89 3.15 11.98
N MET A 108 -4.79 2.52 12.35
CA MET A 108 -4.43 1.15 11.98
C MET A 108 -4.29 0.29 13.25
N LEU A 109 -4.61 -1.00 13.13
CA LEU A 109 -4.26 -2.04 14.10
C LEU A 109 -3.69 -3.23 13.35
N SER A 110 -2.40 -3.50 13.55
CA SER A 110 -1.70 -4.66 12.99
C SER A 110 -1.25 -5.58 14.13
N GLY A 111 -1.84 -6.77 14.25
CA GLY A 111 -1.64 -7.61 15.43
C GLY A 111 -2.06 -6.88 16.70
N CYS A 112 -1.14 -6.74 17.67
CA CYS A 112 -1.35 -5.98 18.90
C CYS A 112 -0.94 -4.49 18.79
N VAL A 113 -0.37 -4.06 17.65
CA VAL A 113 0.20 -2.71 17.49
C VAL A 113 -0.79 -1.78 16.81
N GLY A 114 -1.26 -0.76 17.55
CA GLY A 114 -2.05 0.34 17.02
C GLY A 114 -1.18 1.53 16.64
N TYR A 115 -1.45 2.17 15.50
CA TYR A 115 -0.75 3.36 15.06
C TYR A 115 -1.62 4.22 14.13
N ASP A 116 -1.29 5.50 14.03
CA ASP A 116 -1.86 6.38 13.03
C ASP A 116 -0.96 6.39 11.79
N SER A 117 -1.57 6.43 10.61
CA SER A 117 -0.86 6.57 9.34
C SER A 117 -1.63 7.48 8.40
N PHE A 118 -1.12 7.66 7.19
CA PHE A 118 -1.72 8.47 6.16
C PHE A 118 -2.01 7.61 4.94
N LEU A 119 -3.15 7.84 4.30
CA LEU A 119 -3.57 7.07 3.14
C LEU A 119 -2.51 6.94 2.03
N PRO A 120 -1.80 8.01 1.59
CA PRO A 120 -0.76 7.88 0.58
C PRO A 120 0.41 7.00 1.05
N ASN A 121 0.82 7.14 2.33
CA ASN A 121 1.88 6.32 2.91
C ASN A 121 1.50 4.84 2.91
N GLU A 122 0.25 4.54 3.25
CA GLU A 122 -0.21 3.16 3.32
C GLU A 122 -0.34 2.50 1.95
N ILE A 123 -0.64 3.25 0.88
CA ILE A 123 -0.58 2.70 -0.49
C ILE A 123 0.88 2.50 -0.91
N TYR A 124 1.76 3.47 -0.61
CA TYR A 124 3.19 3.34 -0.90
C TYR A 124 3.80 2.11 -0.22
N LYS A 125 3.50 1.91 1.07
CA LYS A 125 3.91 0.75 1.87
C LYS A 125 3.42 -0.56 1.26
N ASP A 126 2.18 -0.64 0.78
CA ASP A 126 1.66 -1.84 0.12
C ASP A 126 2.53 -2.21 -1.09
N VAL A 127 2.91 -1.22 -1.91
CA VAL A 127 3.73 -1.44 -3.12
C VAL A 127 5.16 -1.88 -2.77
N VAL A 128 5.85 -1.18 -1.86
CA VAL A 128 7.24 -1.54 -1.49
C VAL A 128 7.29 -2.88 -0.73
N SER A 129 6.29 -3.18 0.09
CA SER A 129 6.20 -4.48 0.78
C SER A 129 6.01 -5.61 -0.23
N GLU A 130 5.21 -5.38 -1.29
CA GLU A 130 5.04 -6.37 -2.35
C GLU A 130 6.35 -6.63 -3.11
N LYS A 131 7.19 -5.61 -3.33
CA LYS A 131 8.55 -5.81 -3.88
C LYS A 131 9.36 -6.75 -3.00
N GLY A 132 9.35 -6.52 -1.68
CA GLY A 132 10.01 -7.38 -0.70
C GLY A 132 9.53 -8.83 -0.80
N ARG A 133 8.21 -9.04 -0.86
CA ARG A 133 7.61 -10.36 -1.02
C ARG A 133 8.01 -11.07 -2.32
N ILE A 134 8.14 -10.33 -3.43
CA ILE A 134 8.64 -10.91 -4.69
C ILE A 134 10.11 -11.31 -4.54
N ASN A 135 10.95 -10.44 -3.97
CA ASN A 135 12.37 -10.73 -3.72
C ASN A 135 12.55 -11.96 -2.82
N ASP A 136 11.80 -12.03 -1.72
CA ASP A 136 11.83 -13.17 -0.79
C ASP A 136 11.42 -14.45 -1.53
N SER A 137 10.37 -14.40 -2.35
CA SER A 137 9.95 -15.54 -3.18
C SER A 137 11.02 -16.01 -4.16
N GLU A 138 11.73 -15.09 -4.81
CA GLU A 138 12.81 -15.41 -5.75
C GLU A 138 14.05 -15.97 -5.05
N TRP A 139 14.48 -15.33 -3.95
CA TRP A 139 15.55 -15.83 -3.10
C TRP A 139 15.24 -17.23 -2.62
N TYR A 140 13.99 -17.45 -2.20
CA TYR A 140 13.52 -18.72 -1.69
C TYR A 140 13.58 -19.84 -2.74
N LYS A 141 13.16 -19.55 -3.98
CA LYS A 141 13.27 -20.50 -5.10
C LYS A 141 14.72 -20.90 -5.34
N LYS A 142 15.65 -19.94 -5.37
CA LYS A 142 17.09 -20.20 -5.55
C LYS A 142 17.66 -21.04 -4.41
N TRP A 143 17.29 -20.74 -3.16
CA TRP A 143 17.71 -21.52 -2.00
C TRP A 143 17.23 -22.97 -2.10
N LYS A 144 15.93 -23.18 -2.40
CA LYS A 144 15.37 -24.52 -2.61
C LYS A 144 16.09 -25.29 -3.73
N ASP A 145 16.34 -24.65 -4.87
CA ASP A 145 17.05 -25.27 -5.99
C ASP A 145 18.47 -25.68 -5.60
N SER A 146 19.14 -24.88 -4.75
CA SER A 146 20.47 -25.21 -4.22
C SER A 146 20.46 -26.45 -3.31
N LEU A 147 19.41 -26.66 -2.51
CA LEU A 147 19.28 -27.84 -1.65
C LEU A 147 19.11 -29.11 -2.47
N VAL A 148 18.26 -29.05 -3.50
CA VAL A 148 18.02 -30.16 -4.44
C VAL A 148 19.29 -30.50 -5.20
N HIS A 149 20.02 -29.49 -5.71
CA HIS A 149 21.28 -29.70 -6.42
C HIS A 149 22.34 -30.38 -5.55
N ASN A 150 22.39 -30.01 -4.27
CA ASN A 150 23.32 -30.60 -3.29
C ASN A 150 22.85 -31.95 -2.73
N LYS A 151 21.78 -32.54 -3.28
CA LYS A 151 21.18 -33.82 -2.84
C LYS A 151 20.88 -33.86 -1.33
N LYS A 152 20.59 -32.71 -0.73
CA LYS A 152 20.17 -32.65 0.67
C LYS A 152 18.73 -33.16 0.75
N GLU A 153 18.46 -34.15 1.58
CA GLU A 153 17.09 -34.51 1.91
C GLU A 153 16.43 -33.35 2.65
N LEU A 154 15.25 -32.93 2.18
CA LEU A 154 14.44 -31.91 2.82
C LEU A 154 13.67 -32.58 3.96
N ASP A 155 13.77 -32.03 5.16
CA ASP A 155 12.98 -32.50 6.29
C ASP A 155 11.60 -31.80 6.34
N SER A 156 10.79 -32.14 7.35
CA SER A 156 9.47 -31.55 7.54
C SER A 156 9.51 -30.06 7.88
N PHE A 157 10.60 -29.57 8.49
CA PHE A 157 10.78 -28.16 8.78
C PHE A 157 11.06 -27.39 7.48
N ASP A 158 11.94 -27.91 6.62
CA ASP A 158 12.22 -27.35 5.30
C ASP A 158 10.93 -27.28 4.46
N LEU A 159 10.12 -28.35 4.44
CA LEU A 159 8.86 -28.39 3.70
C LEU A 159 7.82 -27.38 4.25
N ASN A 160 7.69 -27.26 5.57
CA ASN A 160 6.81 -26.26 6.19
C ASN A 160 7.28 -24.83 5.90
N LEU A 161 8.59 -24.57 5.94
CA LEU A 161 9.16 -23.29 5.55
C LEU A 161 8.88 -23.01 4.05
N ILE A 162 8.92 -24.05 3.19
CA ILE A 162 8.55 -23.94 1.76
C ILE A 162 7.12 -23.47 1.60
N GLU A 163 6.20 -24.03 2.36
CA GLU A 163 4.80 -23.65 2.27
C GLU A 163 4.55 -22.24 2.83
N MET A 164 5.17 -21.90 3.96
CA MET A 164 5.02 -20.57 4.59
C MET A 164 5.60 -19.44 3.74
N MET A 165 6.72 -19.68 3.05
CA MET A 165 7.42 -18.67 2.24
C MET A 165 6.88 -18.58 0.80
N LYS A 166 5.94 -19.45 0.41
CA LYS A 166 5.31 -19.39 -0.91
C LYS A 166 4.41 -18.16 -1.01
N VAL A 167 4.97 -17.08 -1.54
CA VAL A 167 4.21 -15.87 -1.87
C VAL A 167 3.41 -16.09 -3.16
N GLU A 168 2.10 -15.99 -3.06
CA GLU A 168 1.22 -15.80 -4.22
C GLU A 168 0.99 -14.30 -4.41
N THR A 169 1.48 -13.78 -5.54
CA THR A 169 1.34 -12.38 -5.94
C THR A 169 0.94 -12.30 -7.42
N PRO A 170 0.03 -11.37 -7.78
CA PRO A 170 -0.32 -11.13 -9.18
C PRO A 170 0.68 -10.21 -9.89
N TRP A 171 1.65 -9.65 -9.17
CA TRP A 171 2.57 -8.64 -9.67
C TRP A 171 3.91 -9.23 -10.12
N GLU A 172 4.44 -8.70 -11.21
CA GLU A 172 5.82 -8.92 -11.62
C GLU A 172 6.75 -7.84 -11.05
N MET A 173 8.02 -8.19 -10.80
CA MET A 173 9.04 -7.25 -10.28
C MET A 173 9.13 -5.96 -11.10
N LYS A 174 9.09 -6.07 -12.44
CA LYS A 174 9.15 -4.89 -13.34
C LYS A 174 7.96 -3.95 -13.17
N GLU A 175 6.78 -4.49 -12.89
CA GLU A 175 5.56 -3.71 -12.72
C GLU A 175 5.57 -2.96 -11.39
N ILE A 176 6.02 -3.62 -10.32
CA ILE A 176 6.18 -2.99 -9.00
C ILE A 176 7.25 -1.91 -9.04
N ASN A 177 8.41 -2.15 -9.64
CA ASN A 177 9.44 -1.11 -9.80
C ASN A 177 8.92 0.10 -10.60
N SER A 178 8.12 -0.14 -11.65
CA SER A 178 7.47 0.92 -12.41
C SER A 178 6.45 1.71 -11.56
N LEU A 179 5.69 1.03 -10.71
CA LEU A 179 4.72 1.65 -9.83
C LEU A 179 5.38 2.48 -8.71
N ILE A 180 6.45 1.97 -8.09
CA ILE A 180 7.28 2.72 -7.14
C ILE A 180 7.82 3.98 -7.80
N HIS A 181 8.43 3.85 -8.97
CA HIS A 181 8.94 5.00 -9.71
C HIS A 181 7.84 6.03 -10.00
N SER A 182 6.66 5.58 -10.41
CA SER A 182 5.51 6.45 -10.69
C SER A 182 5.05 7.20 -9.45
N PHE A 183 4.96 6.52 -8.30
CA PHE A 183 4.60 7.16 -7.03
C PHE A 183 5.66 8.17 -6.57
N ASP A 184 6.94 7.83 -6.71
CA ASP A 184 8.03 8.74 -6.38
C ASP A 184 7.96 10.00 -7.24
N GLN A 185 7.72 9.87 -8.55
CA GLN A 185 7.54 11.05 -9.42
C GLN A 185 6.34 11.88 -8.99
N ILE A 186 5.18 11.25 -8.73
CA ILE A 186 3.96 11.98 -8.32
C ILE A 186 4.19 12.76 -7.02
N ALA A 187 4.83 12.14 -6.02
CA ALA A 187 5.15 12.79 -4.77
C ALA A 187 6.19 13.90 -4.95
N LEU A 188 7.25 13.66 -5.72
CA LEU A 188 8.33 14.64 -5.88
C LEU A 188 7.97 15.80 -6.80
N ASP A 189 7.04 15.62 -7.73
CA ASP A 189 6.54 16.69 -8.61
C ASP A 189 5.48 17.56 -7.92
N TYR A 190 4.80 17.02 -6.91
CA TYR A 190 3.87 17.80 -6.10
C TYR A 190 4.62 18.55 -4.99
N LYS A 191 4.90 19.83 -5.22
CA LYS A 191 5.65 20.67 -4.27
C LYS A 191 5.03 20.75 -2.87
N GLU A 192 3.73 20.49 -2.74
CA GLU A 192 3.01 20.43 -1.47
C GLU A 192 2.92 19.03 -0.86
N SER A 193 3.65 18.05 -1.41
CA SER A 193 3.73 16.71 -0.85
C SER A 193 4.10 16.75 0.63
N PRO A 194 3.29 16.13 1.50
CA PRO A 194 3.55 16.04 2.93
C PRO A 194 4.92 15.47 3.27
N GLN A 195 5.54 15.95 4.36
CA GLN A 195 6.89 15.49 4.75
C GLN A 195 6.96 13.96 4.94
N ASN A 196 5.94 13.36 5.54
CA ASN A 196 5.89 11.94 5.87
C ASN A 196 6.04 11.00 4.65
N ILE A 197 5.49 11.35 3.48
CA ILE A 197 5.66 10.54 2.27
C ILE A 197 7.06 10.72 1.68
N ILE A 198 7.63 11.93 1.76
CA ILE A 198 9.00 12.19 1.31
C ILE A 198 10.01 11.46 2.20
N ASP A 199 9.79 11.47 3.52
CA ASP A 199 10.57 10.70 4.49
C ASP A 199 10.52 9.20 4.18
N LEU A 200 9.34 8.68 3.84
CA LEU A 200 9.15 7.27 3.48
C LEU A 200 9.92 6.91 2.20
N ILE A 201 9.84 7.74 1.16
CA ILE A 201 10.57 7.55 -0.11
C ILE A 201 12.10 7.55 0.15
N CYS A 202 12.60 8.54 0.90
CA CYS A 202 14.02 8.64 1.22
C CYS A 202 14.51 7.46 2.05
N SER A 203 13.74 7.07 3.07
CA SER A 203 14.06 5.92 3.93
C SER A 203 14.10 4.62 3.14
N TYR A 204 13.15 4.42 2.23
CA TYR A 204 13.10 3.25 1.38
C TYR A 204 14.33 3.14 0.47
N HIS A 205 14.66 4.20 -0.27
CA HIS A 205 15.80 4.16 -1.20
C HIS A 205 17.15 4.11 -0.47
N LEU A 206 17.24 4.69 0.73
CA LEU A 206 18.40 4.53 1.60
C LEU A 206 18.55 3.08 2.06
N PHE A 207 17.46 2.42 2.47
CA PHE A 207 17.47 1.01 2.86
C PHE A 207 17.90 0.10 1.70
N GLU A 208 17.40 0.35 0.49
CA GLU A 208 17.79 -0.38 -0.72
C GLU A 208 19.21 -0.06 -1.19
N ASN A 209 19.86 0.97 -0.62
CA ASN A 209 21.15 1.50 -1.06
C ASN A 209 21.15 1.89 -2.55
N VAL A 210 20.06 2.52 -3.02
CA VAL A 210 19.90 2.91 -4.42
C VAL A 210 19.86 4.43 -4.54
N LYS A 211 20.78 4.98 -5.34
CA LYS A 211 20.69 6.38 -5.79
C LYS A 211 19.74 6.46 -6.98
N VAL A 212 18.54 6.96 -6.75
CA VAL A 212 17.55 7.12 -7.83
C VAL A 212 17.95 8.25 -8.79
N PRO A 213 17.68 8.14 -10.10
CA PRO A 213 18.11 9.15 -11.09
C PRO A 213 17.43 10.52 -10.93
N TYR A 214 16.35 10.60 -10.16
CA TYR A 214 15.57 11.82 -9.90
C TYR A 214 15.79 12.39 -8.48
N TYR A 215 16.87 11.99 -7.79
CA TYR A 215 17.18 12.46 -6.44
C TYR A 215 17.36 13.99 -6.36
N GLU A 216 17.65 14.67 -7.47
CA GLU A 216 17.73 16.14 -7.52
C GLU A 216 16.41 16.82 -7.15
N LYS A 217 15.25 16.19 -7.44
CA LYS A 217 13.94 16.70 -7.01
C LYS A 217 13.80 16.71 -5.48
N ILE A 218 14.54 15.86 -4.77
CA ILE A 218 14.52 15.77 -3.31
C ILE A 218 15.25 16.95 -2.67
N ILE A 219 16.17 17.63 -3.38
CA ILE A 219 16.87 18.83 -2.87
C ILE A 219 15.87 19.91 -2.46
N PHE A 220 14.80 20.10 -3.24
CA PHE A 220 13.72 21.01 -2.86
C PHE A 220 13.14 20.65 -1.49
N PHE A 221 12.83 19.37 -1.26
CA PHE A 221 12.25 18.91 -0.01
C PHE A 221 13.25 18.88 1.16
N GLU A 222 14.54 18.71 0.92
CA GLU A 222 15.59 18.87 1.93
C GLU A 222 15.63 20.30 2.49
N THR A 223 15.41 21.30 1.62
CA THR A 223 15.31 22.70 2.07
C THR A 223 13.96 23.01 2.72
N LYS A 224 12.87 22.41 2.20
CA LYS A 224 11.51 22.60 2.72
C LYS A 224 11.32 21.96 4.10
N TYR A 225 11.91 20.78 4.30
CA TYR A 225 11.72 19.95 5.48
C TYR A 225 13.05 19.72 6.19
N ASN A 226 13.12 20.04 7.48
CA ASN A 226 14.28 19.75 8.32
C ASN A 226 14.32 18.27 8.79
N SER A 227 14.08 17.33 7.87
CA SER A 227 13.96 15.91 8.17
C SER A 227 15.31 15.20 8.22
N LYS A 228 15.50 14.34 9.24
CA LYS A 228 16.68 13.47 9.36
C LYS A 228 16.76 12.49 8.17
N TYR A 229 15.65 11.85 7.80
CA TYR A 229 15.61 10.85 6.74
C TYR A 229 15.99 11.41 5.37
N ILE A 230 15.50 12.62 5.05
CA ILE A 230 15.84 13.30 3.81
C ILE A 230 17.33 13.64 3.78
N LYS A 231 17.87 14.20 4.86
CA LYS A 231 19.30 14.55 4.95
C LYS A 231 20.20 13.34 4.80
N GLU A 232 19.90 12.25 5.51
CA GLU A 232 20.69 11.01 5.42
C GLU A 232 20.68 10.42 4.01
N TYR A 233 19.52 10.40 3.35
CA TYR A 233 19.46 9.94 1.96
C TYR A 233 20.21 10.87 1.00
N MET A 234 20.16 12.19 1.21
CA MET A 234 20.90 13.15 0.39
C MET A 234 22.42 13.09 0.62
N GLU A 235 22.88 12.84 1.86
CA GLU A 235 24.29 12.53 2.16
C GLU A 235 24.74 11.26 1.42
N PHE A 236 23.95 10.19 1.48
CA PHE A 236 24.21 8.97 0.72
C PHE A 236 24.30 9.26 -0.80
N CYS A 237 23.37 10.04 -1.36
CA CYS A 237 23.38 10.37 -2.78
C CYS A 237 24.59 11.22 -3.22
N ARG A 238 25.09 12.11 -2.35
CA ARG A 238 26.21 13.01 -2.63
C ARG A 238 27.57 12.33 -2.45
N TYR A 239 27.71 11.54 -1.40
CA TYR A 239 29.02 11.06 -0.93
C TYR A 239 29.17 9.55 -0.94
N GLY A 240 28.08 8.79 -1.15
CA GLY A 240 28.06 7.34 -1.00
C GLY A 240 28.28 6.88 0.45
N ILE A 241 28.16 7.79 1.43
CA ILE A 241 28.42 7.51 2.83
C ILE A 241 27.13 6.99 3.47
N ARG A 242 27.23 5.82 4.10
CA ARG A 242 26.25 5.36 5.08
C ARG A 242 26.74 5.79 6.45
N LYS A 243 26.00 6.63 7.16
CA LYS A 243 26.20 6.71 8.60
C LYS A 243 25.77 5.36 9.16
N GLU A 244 26.67 4.65 9.81
CA GLU A 244 26.25 3.57 10.69
C GLU A 244 25.27 4.20 11.66
N THR A 245 24.00 3.83 11.57
CA THR A 245 23.05 4.14 12.62
C THR A 245 23.60 3.46 13.85
N GLU A 246 24.26 4.22 14.72
CA GLU A 246 24.48 3.81 16.10
C GLU A 246 23.12 3.31 16.58
N ASN A 247 23.03 2.01 16.83
CA ASN A 247 21.91 1.45 17.56
C ASN A 247 21.86 2.25 18.86
N SER A 248 20.89 3.14 18.99
CA SER A 248 20.48 3.64 20.28
C SER A 248 19.79 2.48 20.99
N ASP A 249 20.59 1.50 21.41
CA ASP A 249 20.35 0.76 22.62
C ASP A 249 20.45 1.80 23.74
N SER A 250 19.33 2.44 24.06
CA SER A 250 19.18 3.24 25.28
C SER A 250 17.71 3.31 25.67
N ASP A 251 17.44 2.60 26.77
CA ASP A 251 16.29 2.58 27.69
C ASP A 251 15.04 1.74 27.32
#